data_AF-A0A5R9A5H1-F1
#
_entry.id   AF-A0A5R9A5H1-F1
#
_cell.length_a   1.000
_cell.length_b   1.000
_cell.length_c   1.000
_cell.angle_alpha   90.00
_cell.angle_beta   90.00
_cell.angle_gamma   90.00
#
_symmetry.space_group_name_H-M   'P 1'
#
loop_
_entity.id
_entity.type
_entity.pdbx_description
1 polymer ?
#
loop_
_entity_poly.entity_id
_entity_poly.type
_entity_poly.pdbx_seq_one_letter_code
_entity_poly.pdbx_strand_id
1 'polypeptide(L)' 'MQQVEQVLVLESGDCLRLEDGTEICVQRVRGDQVRLKILEAGERQRERRGSWWRWLLPRAMRSV' A
#
# COMPACT_ATOMS: atom_id res chain seq x y z
N MET A 1 27.39 12.33 -4.45
CA MET A 1 26.39 11.25 -4.62
C MET A 1 25.72 11.49 -5.97
N GLN A 2 25.83 10.58 -6.93
CA GLN A 2 25.16 10.72 -8.23
C GLN A 2 23.68 10.38 -8.04
N GLN A 3 22.80 11.31 -8.40
CA GLN A 3 21.36 11.12 -8.33
C GLN A 3 20.94 10.34 -9.58
N VAL A 4 20.65 9.05 -9.41
CA VAL A 4 20.16 8.18 -10.48
C VAL A 4 18.65 8.40 -10.60
N GLU A 5 18.22 8.95 -11.73
CA GLU A 5 16.79 9.06 -12.04
C GLU A 5 16.32 7.76 -12.69
N GLN A 6 15.31 7.13 -12.10
CA GLN A 6 14.64 5.96 -12.68
C GLN A 6 13.17 6.29 -12.84
N VAL A 7 12.69 6.22 -14.08
CA VAL A 7 11.28 6.46 -14.43
C VAL A 7 10.60 5.11 -14.62
N LEU A 8 9.54 4.88 -13.85
CA LEU A 8 8.73 3.66 -13.89
C LEU A 8 7.28 4.03 -14.18
N VAL A 9 6.62 3.24 -15.01
CA VAL A 9 5.18 3.35 -15.28
C VAL A 9 4.47 2.27 -14.47
N LEU A 10 3.52 2.68 -13.63
CA LEU A 10 2.76 1.79 -12.76
C LEU A 10 1.26 1.98 -12.99
N GLU A 11 0.52 0.88 -13.08
CA GLU A 11 -0.93 0.87 -13.23
C GLU A 11 -1.65 0.67 -11.88
N SER A 12 -2.97 0.86 -11.87
CA SER A 12 -3.76 0.59 -10.65
C SER A 12 -3.68 -0.89 -10.26
N GLY A 13 -3.23 -1.16 -9.04
CA GLY A 13 -2.97 -2.50 -8.52
C GLY A 13 -1.50 -2.86 -8.45
N ASP A 14 -0.63 -2.14 -9.17
CA ASP A 14 0.81 -2.40 -9.15
C ASP A 14 1.45 -1.95 -7.84
N CYS A 15 2.54 -2.65 -7.47
CA CYS A 15 3.37 -2.30 -6.33
C CYS A 15 4.85 -2.30 -6.71
N LEU A 16 5.53 -1.20 -6.43
CA LEU A 16 6.98 -1.09 -6.46
C LEU A 16 7.54 -1.47 -5.09
N ARG A 17 8.53 -2.35 -5.06
CA ARG A 17 9.26 -2.69 -3.82
C ARG A 17 10.66 -2.09 -3.87
N LEU A 18 11.00 -1.32 -2.85
CA LEU A 18 12.31 -0.73 -2.67
C LEU A 18 13.26 -1.72 -1.96
N GLU A 19 14.56 -1.45 -2.05
CA GLU A 19 15.61 -2.31 -1.47
C GLU A 19 15.50 -2.44 0.06
N ASP A 20 15.04 -1.38 0.74
CA ASP A 20 14.81 -1.35 2.19
C ASP A 20 13.58 -2.19 2.62
N GLY A 21 12.83 -2.74 1.66
CA GLY A 21 11.64 -3.54 1.90
C GLY A 21 10.34 -2.74 1.97
N THR A 22 10.38 -1.41 1.78
CA THR A 22 9.20 -0.57 1.62
C THR A 22 8.47 -0.90 0.33
N GLU A 23 7.14 -1.02 0.38
CA GLU A 23 6.29 -1.23 -0.80
C GLU A 23 5.44 0.01 -1.07
N ILE A 24 5.46 0.49 -2.31
CA ILE A 24 4.63 1.59 -2.80
C ILE A 24 3.62 0.99 -3.80
N CYS A 25 2.35 0.94 -3.41
CA CYS A 25 1.28 0.39 -4.23
C CYS A 25 0.36 1.48 -4.78
N VAL A 26 0.03 1.40 -6.07
CA VAL A 26 -0.97 2.25 -6.70
C VAL A 26 -2.35 1.68 -6.40
N GLN A 27 -3.11 2.34 -5.52
CA GLN A 27 -4.46 1.87 -5.18
C GLN A 27 -5.50 2.30 -6.21
N ARG A 28 -5.36 3.52 -6.74
CA ARG A 28 -6.33 4.11 -7.66
C ARG A 28 -5.73 5.25 -8.45
N VAL A 29 -6.05 5.31 -9.72
CA VAL A 29 -5.83 6.47 -10.59
C VAL A 29 -7.20 7.06 -10.97
N ARG A 30 -7.38 8.37 -10.84
CA ARG A 30 -8.59 9.10 -11.23
C ARG A 30 -8.20 10.44 -11.85
N GLY A 31 -8.22 10.52 -13.18
CA GLY A 31 -7.71 11.69 -13.90
C GLY A 31 -6.29 11.98 -13.44
N ASP A 32 -6.09 13.15 -12.85
CA ASP A 32 -4.78 13.66 -12.46
C ASP A 32 -4.43 13.30 -11.01
N GLN A 33 -5.31 12.60 -10.31
CA GLN A 33 -5.10 12.15 -8.93
C GLN A 33 -4.71 10.68 -8.86
N VAL A 34 -3.63 10.43 -8.13
CA VAL A 34 -3.16 9.07 -7.82
C VAL A 34 -3.23 8.85 -6.31
N ARG A 35 -3.91 7.78 -5.90
CA ARG A 35 -3.90 7.30 -4.53
C ARG A 35 -2.85 6.22 -4.38
N LEU A 36 -1.81 6.53 -3.62
CA LEU A 36 -0.75 5.59 -3.27
C LEU A 36 -0.98 5.03 -1.87
N LYS A 37 -0.52 3.81 -1.65
CA LYS A 37 -0.37 3.22 -0.34
C LYS A 37 1.08 2.82 -0.15
N ILE A 38 1.71 3.38 0.88
CA ILE A 38 3.07 3.04 1.28
C ILE A 38 2.97 2.07 2.45
N LEU A 39 3.72 0.99 2.39
CA LEU A 39 3.84 -0.02 3.42
C LEU A 39 5.30 -0.14 3.81
N GLU A 40 5.63 0.20 5.04
CA GLU A 40 7.00 0.04 5.54
C GLU A 40 7.33 -1.43 5.78
N ALA A 41 8.63 -1.75 5.75
CA ALA A 41 9.13 -3.08 6.04
C ALA A 41 8.61 -3.59 7.40
N GLY A 42 7.78 -4.65 7.36
CA GLY A 42 7.16 -5.25 8.55
C GLY A 42 5.67 -4.92 8.76
N GLU A 43 5.12 -3.87 8.12
CA GLU A 43 3.69 -3.55 8.23
C GLU A 43 2.79 -4.57 7.51
N ARG A 44 3.33 -5.22 6.46
CA ARG A 44 2.64 -6.28 5.69
C ARG A 44 2.15 -7.44 6.58
N GLN A 45 2.89 -7.73 7.65
CA GLN A 45 2.56 -8.80 8.60
C GLN A 45 1.44 -8.37 9.57
N ARG A 46 1.37 -7.08 9.91
CA ARG A 46 0.29 -6.49 10.72
C ARG A 46 -1.03 -6.43 9.95
N GLU A 47 -1.00 -6.05 8.67
CA GLU A 47 -2.23 -5.91 7.88
C GLU A 47 -2.89 -7.25 7.56
N ARG A 48 -2.10 -8.30 7.26
CA ARG A 48 -2.61 -9.67 7.10
C ARG A 48 -3.20 -10.23 8.40
N ARG A 49 -2.72 -9.82 9.58
CA ARG A 49 -3.27 -10.22 10.88
C ARG A 49 -4.49 -9.41 11.30
N GLY A 50 -4.59 -8.14 10.88
CA GLY A 50 -5.67 -7.22 11.26
C GLY A 50 -7.01 -7.45 10.54
N SER A 51 -7.05 -8.35 9.55
CA SER A 51 -8.20 -8.52 8.66
C SER A 51 -9.00 -9.80 8.91
N TRP A 52 -8.46 -10.85 9.53
CA TRP A 52 -9.25 -12.06 9.86
C TRP A 52 -10.34 -11.76 10.91
N TRP A 53 -10.00 -11.06 11.99
CA TRP A 53 -10.96 -10.71 13.05
C TRP A 53 -12.00 -9.67 12.62
N ARG A 54 -11.69 -8.82 11.62
CA ARG A 54 -12.64 -7.82 11.11
C ARG A 54 -13.85 -8.43 10.40
N TRP A 55 -13.77 -9.67 9.90
CA TRP A 55 -14.92 -10.41 9.37
C TRP A 55 -15.80 -11.02 10.48
N LEU A 56 -15.25 -11.23 11.68
CA LEU A 56 -16.00 -11.70 12.85
C LEU A 56 -16.68 -10.57 13.63
N LEU A 57 -16.27 -9.31 13.41
CA LEU A 57 -16.86 -8.17 14.08
C LEU A 57 -18.13 -7.69 13.34
N PRO A 58 -19.28 -7.60 14.04
CA PRO A 58 -20.48 -6.99 13.51
C PRO A 58 -20.20 -5.58 12.98
N ARG A 59 -20.87 -5.25 11.87
CA ARG A 59 -20.67 -4.03 11.06
C ARG A 59 -20.74 -2.72 11.86
N ALA A 60 -21.32 -2.73 13.06
CA ALA A 60 -21.45 -1.60 13.97
C ALA A 60 -20.14 -1.16 14.67
N MET A 61 -19.10 -2.01 14.71
CA MET A 61 -17.86 -1.75 15.46
C MET A 61 -16.65 -1.39 14.58
N ARG A 62 -16.86 -1.07 13.29
CA ARG A 62 -15.76 -0.81 12.33
C ARG A 62 -15.26 0.64 12.28
N SER A 63 -15.86 1.55 13.05
CA SER A 63 -15.57 2.99 13.02
C SER A 63 -15.54 3.60 14.43
N VAL A 64 -14.47 3.35 15.17
CA VAL A 64 -13.96 4.23 16.25
C VAL A 64 -12.44 4.24 16.13
#